data_AF-A0A933YFZ5-F1
#
_entry.id   AF-A0A933YFZ5-F1
#
_cell.length_a   1.000
_cell.length_b   1.000
_cell.length_c   1.000
_cell.angle_alpha   90.00
_cell.angle_beta   90.00
_cell.angle_gamma   90.00
#
_symmetry.space_group_name_H-M   'P 1'
#
loop_
_entity.id
_entity.type
_entity.pdbx_description
1 polymer ?
#
loop_
_entity_poly.entity_id
_entity_poly.type
_entity_poly.pdbx_seq_one_letter_code
_entity_poly.pdbx_strand_id
1 'polypeptide(L)'
;MKRRISIGVFVLVFLGGCSSVNVTTDYDRDANFRKYRSFEWMKNGKAGNDEPTLLNSELANDRLKKAIEHELVAKGIKRNTKSPDMYVKFYSRVKDKIDVEHYGYRYGPWVWSWGAESYADRYKEGAFIVDLIDAKTKDLL
;
A
#
# COMPACT_ATOMS: atom_id res chain seq x y z
N MET A 1 -16.82 13.04 42.83
CA MET A 1 -16.25 13.75 41.66
C MET A 1 -14.94 13.15 41.14
N LYS A 2 -13.95 12.81 42.00
CA LYS A 2 -12.66 12.23 41.58
C LYS A 2 -12.75 10.94 40.73
N ARG A 3 -13.70 10.04 41.04
CA ARG A 3 -13.91 8.77 40.32
C ARG A 3 -14.42 8.92 38.87
N ARG A 4 -15.11 10.04 38.56
CA ARG A 4 -15.57 10.34 37.18
C ARG A 4 -14.44 10.93 36.32
N ILE A 5 -13.52 11.67 36.94
CA ILE A 5 -12.32 12.20 36.29
C ILE A 5 -11.36 11.05 35.93
N SER A 6 -11.18 10.07 36.82
CA SER A 6 -10.35 8.88 36.56
C SER A 6 -10.87 8.02 35.39
N ILE A 7 -12.19 7.92 35.20
CA ILE A 7 -12.78 7.19 34.05
C ILE A 7 -12.58 7.97 32.75
N GLY A 8 -12.73 9.30 32.78
CA GLY A 8 -12.48 10.15 31.60
C GLY A 8 -11.03 10.09 31.12
N VAL A 9 -10.07 10.05 32.06
CA VAL A 9 -8.64 9.92 31.74
C VAL A 9 -8.31 8.55 31.16
N PHE A 10 -8.93 7.47 31.68
CA PHE A 10 -8.70 6.11 31.16
C PHE A 10 -9.17 5.98 29.71
N VAL A 11 -10.35 6.52 29.36
CA VAL A 11 -10.88 6.49 27.98
C VAL A 11 -10.01 7.26 26.99
N LEU A 12 -9.39 8.37 27.43
CA LEU A 12 -8.49 9.18 26.60
C LEU A 12 -7.18 8.46 26.23
N VAL A 13 -6.70 7.55 27.08
CA VAL A 13 -5.46 6.76 26.83
C VAL A 13 -5.68 5.67 25.77
N PHE A 14 -6.90 5.16 25.59
CA PHE A 14 -7.19 4.12 24.58
C PHE A 14 -7.32 4.65 23.14
N LEU A 15 -7.27 5.96 22.91
CA LEU A 15 -7.40 6.55 21.58
C LEU A 15 -6.07 6.62 20.79
N GLY A 16 -4.93 6.24 21.39
CA GLY A 16 -3.60 6.38 20.79
C GLY A 16 -3.11 5.24 19.88
N GLY A 17 -3.98 4.31 19.48
CA GLY A 17 -3.59 3.06 18.80
C GLY A 17 -3.50 3.09 17.27
N CYS A 18 -3.68 4.24 16.61
CA CYS A 18 -3.65 4.29 15.15
C CYS A 18 -2.21 4.12 14.62
N SER A 19 -1.88 2.92 14.11
CA SER A 19 -0.76 2.79 13.18
C SER A 19 -1.17 3.40 11.84
N SER A 20 -0.41 4.39 11.37
CA SER A 20 -0.67 5.02 10.09
C SER A 20 -0.14 4.13 8.97
N VAL A 21 -0.99 3.81 8.00
CA VAL A 21 -0.54 3.24 6.72
C VAL A 21 -0.09 4.41 5.85
N ASN A 22 1.09 4.30 5.24
CA ASN A 22 1.56 5.30 4.30
C ASN A 22 0.91 5.05 2.94
N VAL A 23 0.18 6.05 2.41
CA VAL A 23 -0.52 5.97 1.13
C VAL A 23 0.03 7.07 0.23
N THR A 24 0.63 6.67 -0.88
CA THR A 24 1.12 7.59 -1.91
C THR A 24 0.29 7.40 -3.17
N THR A 25 -0.14 8.49 -3.78
CA THR A 25 -0.87 8.50 -5.06
C THR A 25 -0.11 9.36 -6.05
N ASP A 26 0.17 8.83 -7.23
CA ASP A 26 0.77 9.55 -8.36
C ASP A 26 -0.15 9.39 -9.58
N TYR A 27 -0.20 10.41 -10.45
CA TYR A 27 -1.10 10.46 -11.60
C TYR A 27 -0.60 11.45 -12.66
N ASP A 28 -1.00 11.24 -13.92
CA ASP A 28 -0.73 12.16 -15.01
C ASP A 28 -1.53 13.46 -14.81
N ARG A 29 -0.80 14.55 -14.60
CA ARG A 29 -1.37 15.88 -14.33
C ARG A 29 -2.06 16.49 -15.56
N ASP A 30 -1.75 16.02 -16.75
CA ASP A 30 -2.34 16.48 -18.00
C ASP A 30 -3.57 15.64 -18.40
N ALA A 31 -3.79 14.50 -17.75
CA ALA A 31 -4.95 13.66 -17.97
C ALA A 31 -6.24 14.29 -17.43
N ASN A 32 -7.27 14.39 -18.29
CA ASN A 32 -8.59 14.88 -17.89
C ASN A 32 -9.45 13.73 -17.37
N PHE A 33 -9.40 13.49 -16.06
CA PHE A 33 -10.14 12.41 -15.39
C PHE A 33 -11.67 12.48 -15.57
N ARG A 34 -12.24 13.64 -15.94
CA ARG A 34 -13.70 13.77 -16.19
C ARG A 34 -14.17 12.97 -17.41
N LYS A 35 -13.24 12.57 -18.28
CA LYS A 35 -13.53 11.80 -19.50
C LYS A 35 -13.75 10.31 -19.22
N TYR A 36 -13.26 9.80 -18.10
CA TYR A 36 -13.38 8.38 -17.77
C TYR A 36 -14.59 8.14 -16.87
N ARG A 37 -15.62 7.52 -17.43
CA ARG A 37 -16.88 7.23 -16.72
C ARG A 37 -17.13 5.75 -16.57
N SER A 38 -16.34 4.92 -17.24
CA SER A 38 -16.46 3.49 -17.17
C SER A 38 -15.13 2.76 -17.08
N PHE A 39 -15.14 1.65 -16.36
CA PHE A 39 -13.95 0.81 -16.17
C PHE A 39 -14.24 -0.67 -16.44
N GLU A 40 -13.20 -1.44 -16.72
CA GLU A 40 -13.24 -2.90 -16.65
C GLU A 40 -11.92 -3.43 -16.09
N TRP A 41 -11.95 -4.64 -15.54
CA TRP A 41 -10.74 -5.31 -15.09
C TRP A 41 -9.87 -5.72 -16.28
N MET A 42 -8.56 -5.51 -16.19
CA MET A 42 -7.62 -5.93 -17.23
C MET A 42 -7.58 -7.47 -17.34
N LYS A 43 -7.96 -8.01 -18.51
CA LYS A 43 -8.11 -9.47 -18.72
C LYS A 43 -6.78 -10.20 -19.00
N ASN A 44 -5.83 -9.55 -19.68
CA ASN A 44 -4.64 -10.21 -20.25
C ASN A 44 -3.33 -9.97 -19.48
N GLY A 45 -3.43 -9.64 -18.18
CA GLY A 45 -2.27 -9.47 -17.30
C GLY A 45 -2.69 -9.42 -15.83
N LYS A 46 -3.69 -10.26 -15.49
CA LYS A 46 -4.38 -10.51 -14.21
C LYS A 46 -5.08 -9.32 -13.55
N ALA A 47 -6.39 -9.47 -13.41
CA ALA A 47 -7.18 -8.79 -12.38
C ALA A 47 -6.84 -9.44 -11.03
N GLY A 48 -5.65 -9.14 -10.50
CA GLY A 48 -5.08 -9.86 -9.38
C GLY A 48 -3.56 -9.82 -9.38
N ASN A 49 -2.98 -10.24 -8.28
CA ASN A 49 -1.57 -10.12 -8.00
C ASN A 49 -0.71 -11.02 -8.92
N ASP A 50 0.12 -10.40 -9.76
CA ASP A 50 1.09 -11.10 -10.62
C ASP A 50 2.34 -11.54 -9.85
N GLU A 51 2.62 -10.91 -8.70
CA GLU A 51 3.72 -11.29 -7.80
C GLU A 51 3.20 -12.05 -6.57
N PRO A 52 3.66 -13.28 -6.32
CA PRO A 52 3.07 -14.20 -5.34
C PRO A 52 3.52 -13.91 -3.89
N THR A 53 3.73 -12.66 -3.50
CA THR A 53 4.33 -12.35 -2.18
C THR A 53 3.30 -12.10 -1.07
N LEU A 54 2.31 -11.21 -1.25
CA LEU A 54 1.32 -10.91 -0.18
C LEU A 54 -0.11 -11.36 -0.46
N LEU A 55 -0.55 -11.40 -1.73
CA LEU A 55 -1.94 -11.68 -2.10
C LEU A 55 -2.13 -13.06 -2.76
N ASN A 56 -1.61 -14.10 -2.11
CA ASN A 56 -1.74 -15.49 -2.56
C ASN A 56 -3.12 -16.12 -2.27
N SER A 57 -4.03 -15.34 -1.67
CA SER A 57 -5.37 -15.82 -1.31
C SER A 57 -6.41 -15.28 -2.29
N GLU A 58 -7.19 -16.18 -2.90
CA GLU A 58 -8.35 -15.80 -3.72
C GLU A 58 -9.34 -14.93 -2.95
N LEU A 59 -9.54 -15.23 -1.66
CA LEU A 59 -10.40 -14.43 -0.77
C LEU A 59 -9.87 -13.00 -0.59
N ALA A 60 -8.55 -12.84 -0.45
CA ALA A 60 -7.94 -11.51 -0.36
C ALA A 60 -8.07 -10.74 -1.68
N ASN A 61 -7.86 -11.41 -2.81
CA ASN A 61 -8.03 -10.82 -4.14
C ASN A 61 -9.48 -10.40 -4.40
N ASP A 62 -10.46 -11.22 -4.01
CA ASP A 62 -11.89 -10.87 -4.12
C ASP A 62 -12.27 -9.66 -3.24
N ARG A 63 -11.75 -9.62 -2.00
CA ARG A 63 -11.97 -8.48 -1.09
C ARG A 63 -11.38 -7.19 -1.65
N LEU A 64 -10.16 -7.22 -2.17
CA LEU A 64 -9.51 -6.06 -2.77
C LEU A 64 -10.24 -5.60 -4.04
N LYS A 65 -10.62 -6.55 -4.90
CA LYS A 65 -11.40 -6.26 -6.10
C LYS A 65 -12.71 -5.54 -5.75
N LYS A 66 -13.44 -6.04 -4.76
CA LYS A 66 -14.68 -5.42 -4.26
C LYS A 66 -14.44 -4.05 -3.64
N ALA A 67 -13.37 -3.88 -2.87
CA ALA A 67 -13.02 -2.59 -2.28
C ALA A 67 -12.70 -1.53 -3.35
N ILE A 68 -11.88 -1.88 -4.34
CA ILE A 68 -11.57 -0.98 -5.46
C ILE A 68 -12.83 -0.65 -6.27
N GLU A 69 -13.65 -1.66 -6.58
CA GLU A 69 -14.92 -1.45 -7.31
C GLU A 69 -15.88 -0.55 -6.54
N HIS A 70 -15.98 -0.72 -5.21
CA HIS A 70 -16.76 0.15 -4.35
C HIS A 70 -16.31 1.62 -4.44
N GLU A 71 -15.01 1.88 -4.34
CA GLU A 71 -14.46 3.24 -4.42
C GLU A 71 -14.64 3.87 -5.81
N LEU A 72 -14.48 3.11 -6.88
CA LEU A 72 -14.71 3.60 -8.25
C LEU A 72 -16.18 3.96 -8.48
N VAL A 73 -17.11 3.12 -7.99
CA VAL A 73 -18.55 3.38 -8.06
C VAL A 73 -18.93 4.59 -7.20
N ALA A 74 -18.35 4.74 -6.01
CA ALA A 74 -18.55 5.91 -5.15
C ALA A 74 -18.08 7.21 -5.83
N LYS A 75 -17.06 7.13 -6.69
CA LYS A 75 -16.58 8.23 -7.55
C LYS A 75 -17.42 8.43 -8.83
N GLY A 76 -18.48 7.65 -9.03
CA GLY A 76 -19.39 7.75 -10.17
C GLY A 76 -18.92 7.03 -11.45
N ILE A 77 -17.87 6.20 -11.35
CA ILE A 77 -17.35 5.39 -12.46
C ILE A 77 -18.06 4.04 -12.46
N LYS A 78 -18.65 3.64 -13.58
CA LYS A 78 -19.44 2.41 -13.70
C LYS A 78 -18.68 1.31 -14.42
N ARG A 79 -18.95 0.05 -14.07
CA ARG A 79 -18.33 -1.06 -14.80
C ARG A 79 -18.95 -1.23 -16.20
N ASN A 80 -18.11 -1.38 -17.24
CA ASN A 80 -18.54 -1.68 -18.61
C ASN A 80 -17.65 -2.75 -19.25
N THR A 81 -18.17 -3.96 -19.41
CA THR A 81 -17.43 -5.12 -19.92
C THR A 81 -17.18 -5.09 -21.43
N LYS A 82 -17.88 -4.23 -22.19
CA LYS A 82 -17.85 -4.19 -23.66
C LYS A 82 -16.93 -3.09 -24.17
N SER A 83 -17.07 -1.87 -23.64
CA SER A 83 -16.37 -0.68 -24.12
C SER A 83 -16.01 0.25 -22.94
N PRO A 84 -15.11 -0.18 -22.04
CA PRO A 84 -14.67 0.64 -20.93
C PRO A 84 -13.83 1.83 -21.41
N ASP A 85 -13.85 2.93 -20.66
CA ASP A 85 -12.96 4.08 -20.90
C ASP A 85 -11.55 3.83 -20.34
N MET A 86 -11.46 3.04 -19.26
CA MET A 86 -10.20 2.65 -18.63
C MET A 86 -10.18 1.18 -18.19
N TYR A 87 -8.99 0.62 -18.07
CA TYR A 87 -8.76 -0.65 -17.39
C TYR A 87 -8.21 -0.42 -15.99
N VAL A 88 -8.53 -1.34 -15.08
CA VAL A 88 -7.99 -1.37 -13.72
C VAL A 88 -7.16 -2.64 -13.54
N LYS A 89 -5.96 -2.46 -12.98
CA LYS A 89 -5.06 -3.54 -12.58
C LYS A 89 -4.59 -3.29 -11.14
N PHE A 90 -4.38 -4.35 -10.36
CA PHE A 90 -3.75 -4.23 -9.04
C PHE A 90 -2.76 -5.37 -8.79
N TYR A 91 -1.73 -5.09 -7.99
CA TYR A 91 -0.74 -6.08 -7.56
C TYR A 91 -0.05 -5.62 -6.27
N SER A 92 0.64 -6.55 -5.60
CA SER A 92 1.47 -6.27 -4.44
C SER A 92 2.92 -6.63 -4.72
N ARG A 93 3.86 -5.85 -4.19
CA ARG A 93 5.28 -6.21 -4.18
C ARG A 93 5.78 -6.37 -2.76
N VAL A 94 6.75 -7.24 -2.56
CA VAL A 94 7.51 -7.33 -1.29
C VAL A 94 8.97 -7.31 -1.62
N LYS A 95 9.70 -6.43 -0.95
CA LYS A 95 11.14 -6.35 -1.03
C LYS A 95 11.74 -6.56 0.35
N ASP A 96 12.69 -7.49 0.45
CA ASP A 96 13.51 -7.62 1.65
C ASP A 96 14.44 -6.39 1.73
N LYS A 97 14.40 -5.72 2.88
CA LYS A 97 15.25 -4.58 3.21
C LYS A 97 16.13 -4.95 4.39
N ILE A 98 17.36 -4.48 4.34
CA ILE A 98 18.30 -4.52 5.45
C ILE A 98 18.61 -3.07 5.79
N ASP A 99 18.26 -2.64 6.99
CA ASP A 99 18.77 -1.40 7.57
C ASP A 99 19.99 -1.74 8.42
N VAL A 100 21.09 -1.03 8.22
CA VAL A 100 22.30 -1.23 9.02
C VAL A 100 22.42 -0.04 9.94
N GLU A 101 21.95 -0.20 11.19
CA GLU A 101 21.90 0.89 12.17
C GLU A 101 23.30 1.36 12.59
N HIS A 102 24.29 0.46 12.66
CA HIS A 102 25.65 0.80 13.07
C HIS A 102 26.71 0.06 12.25
N TYR A 103 27.65 0.82 11.71
CA TYR A 103 28.90 0.32 11.15
C TYR A 103 30.06 1.12 11.74
N GLY A 104 30.77 0.55 12.72
CA GLY A 104 31.88 1.26 13.33
C GLY A 104 32.61 0.47 14.42
N TYR A 105 33.87 0.85 14.63
CA TYR A 105 34.70 0.33 15.72
C TYR A 105 34.53 1.19 16.96
N ARG A 106 34.28 0.56 18.11
CA ARG A 106 34.19 1.23 19.41
C ARG A 106 35.60 1.48 19.95
N TYR A 107 36.05 2.74 19.94
CA TYR A 107 37.32 3.14 20.56
C TYR A 107 37.09 3.79 21.92
N GLY A 108 37.76 3.28 22.95
CA GLY A 108 37.77 3.84 24.29
C GLY A 108 39.01 3.38 25.08
N PRO A 109 39.43 4.11 26.13
CA PRO A 109 40.70 3.87 26.82
C PRO A 109 40.85 2.48 27.46
N TRP A 110 39.75 1.71 27.56
CA TRP A 110 39.69 0.38 28.14
C TRP A 110 39.06 -0.66 27.20
N VAL A 111 38.83 -0.31 25.93
CA VAL A 111 38.15 -1.18 24.95
C VAL A 111 39.11 -1.44 23.78
N TRP A 112 39.72 -2.63 23.77
CA TRP A 112 40.39 -3.18 22.60
C TRP A 112 39.36 -3.97 21.80
N SER A 113 38.72 -3.33 20.81
CA SER A 113 37.70 -3.96 19.97
C SER A 113 38.37 -4.88 18.93
N TRP A 114 38.20 -6.19 19.11
CA TRP A 114 38.51 -7.21 18.11
C TRP A 114 37.24 -7.56 17.34
N GLY A 115 36.89 -6.73 16.35
CA GLY A 115 35.79 -6.98 15.44
C GLY A 115 34.71 -5.90 15.47
N ALA A 116 34.26 -5.50 14.28
CA ALA A 116 33.13 -4.60 14.12
C ALA A 116 31.85 -5.35 14.48
N GLU A 117 31.12 -4.86 15.49
CA GLU A 117 29.73 -5.29 15.72
C GLU A 117 28.84 -4.52 14.73
N SER A 118 28.25 -5.25 13.78
CA SER A 118 27.26 -4.69 12.85
C SER A 118 25.87 -5.17 13.26
N TYR A 119 25.01 -4.23 13.66
CA TYR A 119 23.59 -4.49 13.86
C TYR A 119 22.85 -4.20 12.56
N ALA A 120 22.11 -5.18 12.07
CA ALA A 120 21.38 -5.07 10.81
C ALA A 120 19.95 -5.59 11.00
N ASP A 121 18.99 -4.69 10.91
CA ASP A 121 17.58 -5.01 10.98
C ASP A 121 17.07 -5.42 9.61
N ARG A 122 16.56 -6.64 9.53
CA ARG A 122 15.98 -7.19 8.30
C ARG A 122 14.46 -7.09 8.39
N TYR A 123 13.87 -6.26 7.54
CA TYR A 123 12.41 -6.10 7.47
C TYR A 123 11.91 -6.26 6.03
N LYS A 124 10.61 -6.52 5.90
CA LYS A 124 9.95 -6.63 4.60
C LYS A 124 9.18 -5.37 4.32
N GLU A 125 9.52 -4.69 3.22
CA GLU A 125 8.76 -3.58 2.71
C GLU A 125 7.72 -4.11 1.71
N GLY A 126 6.43 -3.93 2.05
CA GLY A 126 5.32 -4.31 1.19
C GLY A 126 4.69 -3.10 0.51
N ALA A 127 4.40 -3.20 -0.77
CA ALA A 127 3.65 -2.20 -1.53
C ALA A 127 2.39 -2.82 -2.13
N PHE A 128 1.28 -2.07 -2.14
CA PHE A 128 0.07 -2.41 -2.87
C PHE A 128 -0.20 -1.32 -3.90
N ILE A 129 -0.35 -1.71 -5.16
CA ILE A 129 -0.39 -0.79 -6.30
C ILE A 129 -1.68 -1.05 -7.07
N VAL A 130 -2.35 0.04 -7.45
CA VAL A 130 -3.55 0.04 -8.29
C VAL A 130 -3.29 0.96 -9.47
N ASP A 131 -3.27 0.39 -10.67
CA ASP A 131 -3.02 1.10 -11.92
C ASP A 131 -4.36 1.37 -12.63
N LEU A 132 -4.55 2.60 -13.07
CA LEU A 132 -5.62 3.02 -13.98
C LEU A 132 -5.00 3.23 -15.37
N ILE A 133 -5.56 2.59 -16.39
CA ILE A 133 -4.94 2.52 -17.72
C ILE A 133 -5.95 2.98 -18.76
N ASP A 134 -5.58 3.92 -19.64
CA ASP A 134 -6.45 4.38 -20.72
C ASP A 134 -6.80 3.22 -21.67
N ALA A 135 -8.09 3.01 -21.95
CA ALA A 135 -8.52 1.87 -22.76
C ALA A 135 -8.10 2.00 -24.24
N LYS A 136 -7.93 3.24 -24.74
CA LYS A 136 -7.57 3.56 -26.12
C LYS A 136 -6.07 3.57 -26.33
N THR A 137 -5.33 4.32 -25.51
CA THR A 137 -3.88 4.50 -25.71
C THR A 137 -3.05 3.42 -25.03
N LYS A 138 -3.58 2.79 -23.98
CA LYS A 138 -2.88 1.86 -23.07
C LYS A 138 -1.83 2.53 -22.18
N ASP A 139 -1.88 3.85 -22.04
CA ASP A 139 -1.02 4.59 -21.12
C ASP A 139 -1.55 4.53 -19.69
N LEU A 140 -0.63 4.66 -18.72
CA LEU A 140 -0.99 4.84 -17.31
C LEU A 140 -1.58 6.25 -17.11
N LEU A 141 -2.67 6.33 -16.36
CA LEU A 141 -3.34 7.58 -15.99
C LEU A 141 -2.86 8.11 -14.65
#